data_AF-A0A023GBT4-F1
#
_entry.id   AF-A0A023GBT4-F1
#
_cell.length_a   1.000
_cell.length_b   1.000
_cell.length_c   1.000
_cell.angle_alpha   90.00
_cell.angle_beta   90.00
_cell.angle_gamma   90.00
#
_symmetry.space_group_name_H-M   'P 1'
#
loop_
_entity.id
_entity.type
_entity.pdbx_description
1 polymer ?
#
loop_
_entity_poly.entity_id
_entity_poly.type
_entity_poly.pdbx_seq_one_letter_code
_entity_poly.pdbx_strand_id
1 'polypeptide(L)'
;MTPSFRVVVFAVLNGRVVTDSIYVNAEPACTKTSEFTLARTPTGNLPEPMSQETLVVTGTPGTVVGLLGVDQALYLLRKKDLLTRDMLFRSLDSKDLGCGAGGGTDAVEALSSSGIVLLTQEDMGNPKRRGVDCHEERRRRRRAALNMLEGYEDETVRKCCSHGQRPDKFLRSCSTRVEILRKYMEQGNAHITQECVDAFEQCCMVAEEVATERSSFAPAQELTDELALHEERVEIREDFRDTWLFMNVLIGQEGTAEFRASLPASITTWEVSAVSVSPRGGVCAVAPLEIVATKKFFIEVNVPYSVVKNEQIEIPATVYNYGTRPVQAKVILLGTNDVCSGAKLGKPSAAQILEIPPGHGRTAIFPVVPLATGTKEIHVKARASSGEADEVKVNLNVRPPGVQRKRSFAVVLQPQNPRKRNKRFTHEEYTEAFGPNGTQLLQIKSPHPDFALPKTEHCEIDIVGDGVTAILESVIKNPTKPW
;
A
#
# COMPACT_ATOMS: atom_id res chain seq x y z
N MET A 1 2.23 19.45 -28.68
CA MET A 1 1.10 18.70 -29.30
C MET A 1 0.88 17.36 -28.62
N THR A 2 1.85 16.81 -27.89
CA THR A 2 1.60 15.80 -26.83
C THR A 2 0.77 16.42 -25.69
N PRO A 3 -0.13 15.65 -25.02
CA PRO A 3 -0.55 14.29 -25.36
C PRO A 3 -1.60 14.24 -26.48
N SER A 4 -2.31 15.33 -26.72
CA SER A 4 -3.33 15.46 -27.76
C SER A 4 -3.43 16.90 -28.24
N PHE A 5 -4.08 17.08 -29.38
CA PHE A 5 -4.42 18.41 -29.87
C PHE A 5 -5.68 18.35 -30.74
N ARG A 6 -6.34 19.51 -30.88
CA ARG A 6 -7.46 19.69 -31.80
C ARG A 6 -7.02 20.57 -32.95
N VAL A 7 -7.41 20.18 -34.16
CA VAL A 7 -7.32 21.04 -35.34
C VAL A 7 -8.71 21.56 -35.64
N VAL A 8 -8.87 22.88 -35.64
CA VAL A 8 -10.13 23.54 -35.97
C VAL A 8 -9.88 24.37 -37.21
N VAL A 9 -10.69 24.16 -38.24
CA VAL A 9 -10.64 24.91 -39.50
C VAL A 9 -11.94 25.66 -39.64
N PHE A 10 -11.86 26.94 -40.02
CA PHE A 10 -13.04 27.72 -40.36
C PHE A 10 -12.82 28.55 -41.61
N ALA A 11 -13.91 28.81 -42.32
CA ALA A 11 -13.95 29.69 -43.49
C ALA A 11 -15.20 30.57 -43.43
N VAL A 12 -15.12 31.75 -44.03
CA VAL A 12 -16.27 32.65 -44.20
C VAL A 12 -16.70 32.58 -45.66
N LEU A 13 -17.89 32.01 -45.90
CA LEU A 13 -18.48 31.84 -47.23
C LEU A 13 -19.79 32.60 -47.28
N ASN A 14 -19.89 33.60 -48.17
CA ASN A 14 -21.09 34.43 -48.34
C ASN A 14 -21.62 35.05 -47.03
N GLY A 15 -20.71 35.53 -46.16
CA GLY A 15 -21.05 36.10 -44.86
C GLY A 15 -21.36 35.08 -43.76
N ARG A 16 -21.32 33.76 -44.05
CA ARG A 16 -21.55 32.69 -43.06
C ARG A 16 -20.25 32.00 -42.70
N VAL A 17 -20.08 31.71 -41.41
CA VAL A 17 -18.96 30.92 -40.91
C VAL A 17 -19.28 29.43 -41.10
N VAL A 18 -18.35 28.71 -41.71
CA VAL A 18 -18.35 27.24 -41.80
C VAL A 18 -17.15 26.75 -41.04
N THR A 19 -17.34 25.83 -40.10
CA THR A 19 -16.26 25.28 -39.27
C THR A 19 -16.30 23.76 -39.25
N ASP A 20 -15.14 23.15 -39.08
CA ASP A 20 -15.01 21.74 -38.77
C ASP A 20 -13.82 21.54 -37.82
N SER A 21 -13.83 20.45 -37.07
CA SER A 21 -12.76 20.14 -36.14
C SER A 21 -12.49 18.65 -36.02
N ILE A 22 -11.23 18.33 -35.70
CA ILE A 22 -10.81 16.97 -35.43
C ILE A 22 -9.95 16.93 -34.18
N TYR A 23 -10.22 15.95 -33.32
CA TYR A 23 -9.37 15.57 -32.21
C TYR A 23 -8.30 14.57 -32.68
N VAL A 24 -7.04 14.89 -32.40
CA VAL A 24 -5.90 14.03 -32.72
C VAL A 24 -5.24 13.59 -31.42
N ASN A 25 -5.33 12.30 -31.14
CA ASN A 25 -4.55 11.68 -30.07
C ASN A 25 -3.10 11.54 -30.54
N ALA A 26 -2.20 12.34 -29.98
CA ALA A 26 -0.79 12.28 -30.31
C ALA A 26 -0.12 11.18 -29.48
N GLU A 27 0.99 10.63 -29.96
CA GLU A 27 1.77 9.71 -29.13
C GLU A 27 2.30 10.46 -27.89
N PRO A 28 2.03 9.96 -26.68
CA PRO A 28 2.49 10.62 -25.47
C PRO A 28 4.02 10.60 -25.41
N ALA A 29 4.62 11.76 -25.60
CA ALA A 29 6.06 11.97 -25.54
C ALA A 29 6.38 13.14 -24.62
N CYS A 30 7.56 13.10 -24.01
CA CYS A 30 8.09 14.24 -23.27
C CYS A 30 8.63 15.29 -24.24
N THR A 31 8.71 16.54 -23.80
CA THR A 31 9.37 17.59 -24.58
C THR A 31 10.88 17.42 -24.52
N LYS A 32 11.62 17.85 -25.54
CA LYS A 32 13.10 17.77 -25.56
C LYS A 32 13.78 18.38 -24.33
N THR A 33 13.14 19.36 -23.70
CA THR A 33 13.65 20.07 -22.51
C THR A 33 13.19 19.45 -21.18
N SER A 34 12.26 18.49 -21.18
CA SER A 34 11.84 17.73 -19.99
C SER A 34 12.24 16.26 -20.04
N GLU A 35 12.61 15.76 -21.21
CA GLU A 35 13.11 14.42 -21.42
C GLU A 35 14.39 14.18 -20.59
N PHE A 36 14.43 13.02 -19.94
CA PHE A 36 15.54 12.57 -19.14
C PHE A 36 15.59 11.04 -19.18
N THR A 37 16.72 10.48 -18.79
CA THR A 37 16.91 9.04 -18.60
C THR A 37 17.31 8.77 -17.16
N LEU A 38 16.90 7.60 -16.66
CA LEU A 38 17.33 7.06 -15.38
C LEU A 38 17.98 5.71 -15.66
N ALA A 39 19.22 5.55 -15.23
CA ALA A 39 19.97 4.31 -15.39
C ALA A 39 20.72 3.96 -14.10
N ARG A 40 21.05 2.67 -13.97
CA ARG A 40 21.98 2.17 -12.96
C ARG A 40 23.35 2.01 -13.58
N THR A 41 24.41 2.39 -12.87
CA THR A 41 25.79 2.13 -13.32
C THR A 41 26.03 0.62 -13.44
N PRO A 42 26.49 0.10 -14.60
CA PRO A 42 26.69 -1.33 -14.78
C PRO A 42 27.83 -1.87 -13.90
N THR A 43 27.53 -2.89 -13.09
CA THR A 43 28.53 -3.56 -12.22
C THR A 43 28.81 -5.01 -12.62
N GLY A 44 28.23 -5.49 -13.74
CA GLY A 44 28.45 -6.83 -14.29
C GLY A 44 27.68 -7.95 -13.58
N ASN A 45 27.33 -7.79 -12.30
CA ASN A 45 26.54 -8.73 -11.52
C ASN A 45 25.21 -8.10 -11.03
N LEU A 46 24.26 -8.96 -10.66
CA LEU A 46 23.09 -8.52 -9.91
C LEU A 46 23.51 -8.02 -8.53
N PRO A 47 22.90 -6.95 -8.03
CA PRO A 47 23.21 -6.42 -6.71
C PRO A 47 22.78 -7.39 -5.60
N GLU A 48 23.57 -7.43 -4.53
CA GLU A 48 23.16 -8.07 -3.29
C GLU A 48 22.35 -7.07 -2.43
N PRO A 49 21.48 -7.54 -1.54
CA PRO A 49 20.85 -6.66 -0.55
C PRO A 49 21.91 -5.86 0.23
N MET A 50 21.59 -4.62 0.62
CA MET A 50 22.52 -3.71 1.31
C MET A 50 23.72 -3.22 0.48
N SER A 51 23.87 -3.65 -0.79
CA SER A 51 24.91 -3.10 -1.67
C SER A 51 24.66 -1.62 -1.98
N GLN A 52 25.76 -0.88 -2.17
CA GLN A 52 25.69 0.50 -2.62
C GLN A 52 25.54 0.55 -4.14
N GLU A 53 24.44 1.14 -4.59
CA GLU A 53 24.12 1.32 -6.00
C GLU A 53 24.27 2.78 -6.42
N THR A 54 24.73 2.98 -7.66
CA THR A 54 24.82 4.32 -8.25
C THR A 54 23.78 4.45 -9.35
N LEU A 55 22.88 5.41 -9.18
CA LEU A 55 21.87 5.80 -10.16
C LEU A 55 22.34 7.06 -10.87
N VAL A 56 22.21 7.07 -12.20
CA VAL A 56 22.60 8.18 -13.06
C VAL A 56 21.35 8.72 -13.73
N VAL A 57 21.11 10.01 -13.53
CA VAL A 57 20.04 10.76 -14.18
C VAL A 57 20.66 11.68 -15.22
N THR A 58 20.24 11.56 -16.47
CA THR A 58 20.75 12.39 -17.58
C THR A 58 19.62 13.15 -18.23
N GLY A 59 19.77 14.44 -18.48
CA GLY A 59 18.71 15.27 -19.07
C GLY A 59 19.10 16.74 -19.20
N THR A 60 18.11 17.60 -19.33
CA THR A 60 18.35 19.04 -19.53
C THR A 60 18.78 19.72 -18.22
N PRO A 61 19.86 20.54 -18.21
CA PRO A 61 20.28 21.30 -17.03
C PRO A 61 19.16 22.15 -16.43
N GLY A 62 19.09 22.19 -15.10
CA GLY A 62 18.05 22.92 -14.36
C GLY A 62 16.73 22.18 -14.21
N THR A 63 16.61 20.97 -14.74
CA THR A 63 15.46 20.07 -14.51
C THR A 63 15.58 19.42 -13.14
N VAL A 64 14.47 19.37 -12.39
CA VAL A 64 14.39 18.66 -11.10
C VAL A 64 13.72 17.31 -11.33
N VAL A 65 14.32 16.23 -10.86
CA VAL A 65 13.82 14.86 -10.99
C VAL A 65 13.51 14.29 -9.61
N GLY A 66 12.24 13.97 -9.35
CA GLY A 66 11.82 13.21 -8.18
C GLY A 66 12.02 11.72 -8.42
N LEU A 67 12.68 11.05 -7.48
CA LEU A 67 12.94 9.62 -7.49
C LEU A 67 12.17 8.94 -6.35
N LEU A 68 11.51 7.84 -6.67
CA LEU A 68 10.77 7.00 -5.73
C LEU A 68 11.14 5.53 -5.95
N GLY A 69 11.70 4.87 -4.94
CA GLY A 69 12.11 3.47 -4.98
C GLY A 69 11.25 2.63 -4.05
N VAL A 70 10.49 1.69 -4.62
CA VAL A 70 9.48 0.90 -3.90
C VAL A 70 9.65 -0.58 -4.26
N ASP A 71 9.32 -1.46 -3.32
CA ASP A 71 9.27 -2.90 -3.58
C ASP A 71 8.14 -3.21 -4.59
N GLN A 72 8.49 -3.87 -5.69
CA GLN A 72 7.54 -4.20 -6.75
C GLN A 72 6.37 -5.08 -6.26
N ALA A 73 6.56 -5.89 -5.21
CA ALA A 73 5.52 -6.72 -4.61
C ALA A 73 4.33 -5.87 -4.09
N LEU A 74 4.58 -4.64 -3.62
CA LEU A 74 3.49 -3.74 -3.21
C LEU A 74 2.62 -3.30 -4.38
N TYR A 75 3.24 -3.06 -5.54
CA TYR A 75 2.49 -2.72 -6.74
C TYR A 75 1.67 -3.90 -7.26
N LEU A 76 2.08 -5.14 -6.99
CA LEU A 76 1.23 -6.31 -7.29
C LEU A 76 -0.03 -6.35 -6.40
N LEU A 77 0.05 -5.90 -5.15
CA LEU A 77 -1.09 -5.85 -4.23
C LEU A 77 -2.08 -4.73 -4.56
N ARG A 78 -1.60 -3.54 -4.96
CA ARG A 78 -2.46 -2.37 -5.21
C ARG A 78 -1.94 -1.47 -6.34
N LYS A 79 -2.51 -1.63 -7.55
CA LYS A 79 -2.16 -0.83 -8.75
C LYS A 79 -2.99 0.43 -8.99
N LYS A 80 -4.07 0.64 -8.24
CA LYS A 80 -5.09 1.65 -8.62
C LYS A 80 -4.62 3.09 -8.56
N ASP A 81 -3.66 3.40 -7.69
CA ASP A 81 -3.28 4.77 -7.34
C ASP A 81 -1.82 5.10 -7.75
N LEU A 82 -1.19 4.26 -8.59
CA LEU A 82 0.20 4.43 -8.99
C LEU A 82 0.36 5.57 -10.00
N LEU A 83 1.25 6.54 -9.78
CA LEU A 83 1.55 7.55 -10.80
C LEU A 83 2.38 6.92 -11.93
N THR A 84 1.71 6.48 -13.00
CA THR A 84 2.38 5.99 -14.22
C THR A 84 2.53 7.09 -15.25
N ARG A 85 3.46 6.91 -16.21
CA ARG A 85 3.57 7.74 -17.41
C ARG A 85 2.21 7.93 -18.09
N ASP A 86 1.46 6.85 -18.27
CA ASP A 86 0.14 6.90 -18.90
C ASP A 86 -0.87 7.69 -18.08
N MET A 87 -0.88 7.53 -16.74
CA MET A 87 -1.78 8.31 -15.88
C MET A 87 -1.45 9.79 -15.92
N LEU A 88 -0.16 10.15 -15.98
CA LEU A 88 0.27 11.54 -16.13
C LEU A 88 -0.24 12.13 -17.45
N PHE A 89 -0.03 11.46 -18.57
CA PHE A 89 -0.49 11.97 -19.86
C PHE A 89 -2.02 11.96 -20.00
N ARG A 90 -2.73 10.98 -19.43
CA ARG A 90 -4.20 11.00 -19.32
C ARG A 90 -4.70 12.16 -18.46
N SER A 91 -3.99 12.48 -17.38
CA SER A 91 -4.34 13.63 -16.53
C SER A 91 -4.14 14.94 -17.29
N LEU A 92 -3.05 15.07 -18.06
CA LEU A 92 -2.83 16.22 -18.95
C LEU A 92 -3.91 16.32 -20.04
N ASP A 93 -4.27 15.20 -20.66
CA ASP A 93 -5.32 15.13 -21.68
C ASP A 93 -6.71 15.49 -21.11
N SER A 94 -6.99 15.12 -19.85
CA SER A 94 -8.23 15.51 -19.16
C SER A 94 -8.38 17.02 -18.92
N LYS A 95 -7.32 17.80 -19.17
CA LYS A 95 -7.36 19.28 -19.13
C LYS A 95 -7.73 19.89 -20.48
N ASP A 96 -7.90 19.09 -21.54
CA ASP A 96 -8.54 19.55 -22.77
C ASP A 96 -9.94 20.08 -22.44
N LEU A 97 -10.22 21.28 -22.94
CA LEU A 97 -11.48 21.98 -22.76
C LEU A 97 -12.53 21.54 -23.79
N GLY A 98 -12.12 20.84 -24.85
CA GLY A 98 -13.02 20.30 -25.85
C GLY A 98 -13.66 18.97 -25.46
N CYS A 99 -14.80 18.68 -26.07
CA CYS A 99 -15.62 17.50 -25.88
C CYS A 99 -15.68 16.67 -27.17
N GLY A 100 -15.82 15.35 -27.04
CA GLY A 100 -15.96 14.45 -28.18
C GLY A 100 -14.73 14.40 -29.11
N ALA A 101 -14.90 13.75 -30.26
CA ALA A 101 -13.81 13.52 -31.23
C ALA A 101 -13.66 14.65 -32.29
N GLY A 102 -14.50 15.70 -32.23
CA GLY A 102 -14.54 16.79 -33.21
C GLY A 102 -15.88 16.92 -33.91
N GLY A 103 -16.04 17.99 -34.70
CA GLY A 103 -17.24 18.32 -35.45
C GLY A 103 -18.38 18.91 -34.61
N GLY A 104 -19.50 19.19 -35.28
CA GLY A 104 -20.73 19.73 -34.72
C GLY A 104 -21.84 19.75 -35.76
N THR A 105 -23.10 19.86 -35.34
CA THR A 105 -24.25 19.99 -36.25
C THR A 105 -24.30 21.35 -36.93
N ASP A 106 -23.70 22.37 -36.31
CA ASP A 106 -23.48 23.69 -36.88
C ASP A 106 -22.08 24.24 -36.53
N ALA A 107 -21.78 25.42 -37.10
CA ALA A 107 -20.47 26.03 -36.95
C ALA A 107 -20.16 26.45 -35.50
N VAL A 108 -21.19 26.79 -34.72
CA VAL A 108 -21.08 27.22 -33.32
C VAL A 108 -20.83 26.01 -32.42
N GLU A 109 -21.54 24.91 -32.67
CA GLU A 109 -21.37 23.65 -31.98
C GLU A 109 -19.96 23.10 -32.22
N ALA A 110 -19.47 23.08 -33.45
CA ALA A 110 -18.12 22.60 -33.76
C ALA A 110 -17.00 23.43 -33.10
N LEU A 111 -17.21 24.75 -32.97
CA LEU A 111 -16.31 25.63 -32.23
C LEU A 111 -16.38 25.35 -30.71
N SER A 112 -17.60 25.29 -30.16
CA SER A 112 -17.83 25.09 -28.73
C SER A 112 -17.41 23.70 -28.24
N SER A 113 -17.64 22.65 -29.04
CA SER A 113 -17.20 21.27 -28.80
C SER A 113 -15.67 21.17 -28.87
N SER A 114 -15.00 22.08 -29.57
CA SER A 114 -13.54 22.19 -29.59
C SER A 114 -12.97 23.06 -28.47
N GLY A 115 -13.83 23.60 -27.60
CA GLY A 115 -13.43 24.49 -26.50
C GLY A 115 -13.07 25.91 -26.94
N ILE A 116 -13.49 26.34 -28.13
CA ILE A 116 -13.16 27.64 -28.73
C ILE A 116 -14.43 28.49 -28.86
N VAL A 117 -14.28 29.81 -28.75
CA VAL A 117 -15.34 30.79 -29.03
C VAL A 117 -14.84 31.76 -30.09
N LEU A 118 -15.62 31.95 -31.15
CA LEU A 118 -15.32 32.93 -32.21
C LEU A 118 -16.22 34.16 -32.03
N LEU A 119 -15.61 35.35 -31.96
CA LEU A 119 -16.34 36.62 -31.87
C LEU A 119 -16.31 37.32 -33.24
N THR A 120 -17.50 37.57 -33.79
CA THR A 120 -17.71 38.25 -35.08
C THR A 120 -18.54 39.53 -34.88
N GLN A 121 -18.64 40.36 -35.92
CA GLN A 121 -19.48 41.56 -35.90
C GLN A 121 -20.98 41.24 -35.76
N GLU A 122 -21.43 40.12 -36.35
CA GLU A 122 -22.75 39.56 -36.12
C GLU A 122 -22.70 38.58 -34.94
N ASP A 123 -23.74 38.55 -34.11
CA ASP A 123 -23.85 37.60 -33.01
C ASP A 123 -24.15 36.20 -33.57
N MET A 124 -23.20 35.29 -33.38
CA MET A 124 -23.33 33.88 -33.77
C MET A 124 -24.16 33.06 -32.78
N GLY A 125 -24.59 33.62 -31.63
CA GLY A 125 -25.32 32.88 -30.61
C GLY A 125 -24.43 31.95 -29.79
N ASN A 126 -23.20 32.39 -29.49
CA ASN A 126 -22.22 31.59 -28.75
C ASN A 126 -22.76 31.15 -27.37
N PRO A 127 -22.76 29.84 -27.06
CA PRO A 127 -23.28 29.36 -25.78
C PRO A 127 -22.39 29.79 -24.62
N LYS A 128 -23.02 30.20 -23.50
CA LYS A 128 -22.30 30.47 -22.24
C LYS A 128 -21.86 29.14 -21.62
N ARG A 129 -20.55 28.93 -21.53
CA ARG A 129 -19.96 27.77 -20.85
C ARG A 129 -20.27 27.83 -19.35
N ARG A 130 -20.93 26.79 -18.82
CA ARG A 130 -21.34 26.70 -17.40
C ARG A 130 -20.32 26.00 -16.50
N GLY A 131 -19.34 25.30 -17.08
CA GLY A 131 -18.32 24.55 -16.34
C GLY A 131 -17.18 24.07 -17.24
N VAL A 132 -16.15 23.49 -16.63
CA VAL A 132 -14.98 22.95 -17.33
C VAL A 132 -15.27 21.55 -17.89
N ASP A 133 -16.17 20.80 -17.24
CA ASP A 133 -16.55 19.45 -17.65
C ASP A 133 -17.46 19.42 -18.88
N CYS A 134 -17.23 18.40 -19.71
CA CYS A 134 -18.14 18.01 -20.77
C CYS A 134 -19.30 17.21 -20.18
N HIS A 135 -20.53 17.71 -20.30
CA HIS A 135 -21.73 16.91 -20.06
C HIS A 135 -21.92 15.92 -21.22
N GLU A 136 -21.17 14.82 -21.22
CA GLU A 136 -21.54 13.65 -22.01
C GLU A 136 -22.53 12.81 -21.21
N GLU A 137 -23.74 12.62 -21.75
CA GLU A 137 -24.50 11.41 -21.46
C GLU A 137 -23.66 10.22 -21.93
N ARG A 138 -22.86 9.66 -21.01
CA ARG A 138 -22.10 8.44 -21.25
C ARG A 138 -23.07 7.30 -21.58
N ARG A 139 -23.33 7.07 -22.86
CA ARG A 139 -23.74 5.75 -23.34
C ARG A 139 -22.60 4.78 -23.04
N ARG A 140 -22.71 4.08 -21.91
CA ARG A 140 -21.81 3.01 -21.50
C ARG A 140 -21.75 1.95 -22.59
N ARG A 141 -20.68 1.97 -23.42
CA ARG A 141 -20.27 0.80 -24.21
C ARG A 141 -19.80 -0.28 -23.24
N ARG A 142 -20.59 -1.34 -23.09
CA ARG A 142 -20.15 -2.57 -22.42
C ARG A 142 -19.16 -3.30 -23.30
N ARG A 143 -18.01 -3.61 -22.73
CA ARG A 143 -17.07 -4.59 -23.26
C ARG A 143 -17.68 -5.99 -23.08
N ALA A 144 -17.67 -6.77 -24.15
CA ALA A 144 -18.02 -8.18 -24.14
C ALA A 144 -17.01 -8.96 -23.28
N ALA A 145 -17.51 -9.86 -22.43
CA ALA A 145 -16.74 -10.86 -21.71
C ALA A 145 -17.35 -12.23 -22.02
N LEU A 146 -16.47 -13.16 -22.40
CA LEU A 146 -16.73 -14.39 -23.14
C LEU A 146 -17.38 -15.54 -22.33
N ASN A 147 -18.18 -16.31 -23.08
CA ASN A 147 -18.25 -17.78 -23.20
C ASN A 147 -18.89 -18.72 -22.17
N MET A 148 -19.68 -18.24 -21.21
CA MET A 148 -20.85 -19.01 -20.69
C MET A 148 -22.06 -18.12 -20.38
N LEU A 149 -21.93 -16.81 -20.61
CA LEU A 149 -22.96 -15.79 -20.38
C LEU A 149 -23.88 -15.59 -21.60
N GLU A 150 -23.58 -16.27 -22.71
CA GLU A 150 -24.30 -16.18 -24.00
C GLU A 150 -25.59 -16.99 -24.05
N GLY A 151 -25.81 -17.91 -23.09
CA GLY A 151 -27.05 -18.69 -23.02
C GLY A 151 -28.24 -17.95 -22.41
N TYR A 152 -28.01 -16.78 -21.80
CA TYR A 152 -29.05 -15.98 -21.16
C TYR A 152 -29.18 -14.65 -21.89
N GLU A 153 -30.35 -14.35 -22.48
CA GLU A 153 -30.61 -13.07 -23.16
C GLU A 153 -30.77 -11.92 -22.13
N ASP A 154 -31.41 -12.19 -20.99
CA ASP A 154 -31.66 -11.24 -19.92
C ASP A 154 -30.37 -10.88 -19.14
N GLU A 155 -30.13 -9.57 -18.99
CA GLU A 155 -29.00 -9.01 -18.26
C GLU A 155 -29.03 -9.33 -16.75
N THR A 156 -30.21 -9.45 -16.15
CA THR A 156 -30.39 -9.74 -14.72
C THR A 156 -29.98 -11.18 -14.42
N VAL A 157 -30.49 -12.14 -15.20
CA VAL A 157 -30.17 -13.57 -15.10
C VAL A 157 -28.68 -13.82 -15.37
N ARG A 158 -28.10 -13.12 -16.35
CA ARG A 158 -26.67 -13.17 -16.65
C ARG A 158 -25.81 -12.75 -15.46
N LYS A 159 -26.22 -11.72 -14.70
CA LYS A 159 -25.52 -11.34 -13.46
C LYS A 159 -25.65 -12.41 -12.39
N CYS A 160 -26.80 -13.06 -12.25
CA CYS A 160 -27.01 -14.13 -11.26
C CYS A 160 -26.05 -15.31 -11.48
N CYS A 161 -25.91 -15.80 -12.72
CA CYS A 161 -24.90 -16.80 -13.06
C CYS A 161 -23.47 -16.34 -12.70
N SER A 162 -23.11 -15.10 -13.03
CA SER A 162 -21.78 -14.54 -12.72
C SER A 162 -21.49 -14.46 -11.21
N HIS A 163 -22.54 -14.32 -10.38
CA HIS A 163 -22.44 -14.38 -8.93
C HIS A 163 -22.34 -15.82 -8.40
N GLY A 164 -22.96 -16.79 -9.08
CA GLY A 164 -22.84 -18.22 -8.77
C GLY A 164 -21.40 -18.72 -8.92
N GLN A 165 -20.71 -18.31 -9.99
CA GLN A 165 -19.33 -18.72 -10.27
C GLN A 165 -18.28 -18.17 -9.29
N ARG A 166 -18.63 -17.16 -8.48
CA ARG A 166 -17.68 -16.60 -7.51
C ARG A 166 -17.57 -17.52 -6.30
N PRO A 167 -16.35 -17.74 -5.78
CA PRO A 167 -16.18 -18.49 -4.54
C PRO A 167 -16.85 -17.76 -3.38
N ASP A 168 -17.56 -18.51 -2.54
CA ASP A 168 -18.20 -17.95 -1.36
C ASP A 168 -17.17 -17.59 -0.30
N LYS A 169 -17.28 -16.39 0.26
CA LYS A 169 -16.37 -15.90 1.31
C LYS A 169 -16.34 -16.79 2.55
N PHE A 170 -17.41 -17.54 2.80
CA PHE A 170 -17.57 -18.44 3.95
C PHE A 170 -17.50 -19.92 3.55
N LEU A 171 -17.05 -20.23 2.32
CA LEU A 171 -16.93 -21.59 1.78
C LEU A 171 -18.22 -22.41 1.91
N ARG A 172 -19.38 -21.74 1.86
CA ARG A 172 -20.68 -22.43 1.86
C ARG A 172 -20.89 -23.13 0.53
N SER A 173 -21.44 -24.34 0.61
CA SER A 173 -21.82 -25.11 -0.58
C SER A 173 -22.82 -24.36 -1.46
N CYS A 174 -22.82 -24.68 -2.75
CA CYS A 174 -23.77 -24.11 -3.70
C CYS A 174 -25.24 -24.29 -3.29
N SER A 175 -25.61 -25.46 -2.74
CA SER A 175 -26.99 -25.71 -2.26
C SER A 175 -27.38 -24.76 -1.13
N THR A 176 -26.49 -24.52 -0.16
CA THR A 176 -26.73 -23.56 0.94
C THR A 176 -26.89 -22.13 0.42
N ARG A 177 -26.11 -21.74 -0.59
CA ARG A 177 -26.19 -20.40 -1.20
C ARG A 177 -27.49 -20.21 -1.98
N VAL A 178 -27.96 -21.24 -2.66
CA VAL A 178 -29.25 -21.25 -3.39
C VAL A 178 -30.42 -21.14 -2.42
N GLU A 179 -30.41 -21.86 -1.29
CA GLU A 179 -31.45 -21.72 -0.26
C GLU A 179 -31.54 -20.31 0.31
N ILE A 180 -30.40 -19.65 0.53
CA ILE A 180 -30.35 -18.26 0.96
C ILE A 180 -30.99 -17.33 -0.09
N LEU A 181 -30.67 -17.53 -1.37
CA LEU A 181 -31.26 -16.80 -2.48
C LEU A 181 -32.78 -17.00 -2.57
N ARG A 182 -33.27 -18.23 -2.39
CA ARG A 182 -34.72 -18.54 -2.35
C ARG A 182 -35.43 -17.82 -1.19
N LYS A 183 -34.82 -17.75 -0.01
CA LYS A 183 -35.39 -16.99 1.13
C LYS A 183 -35.50 -15.49 0.83
N TYR A 184 -34.54 -14.90 0.13
CA TYR A 184 -34.62 -13.48 -0.26
C TYR A 184 -35.66 -13.22 -1.37
N MET A 185 -35.91 -14.19 -2.24
CA MET A 185 -36.99 -14.14 -3.22
C MET A 185 -38.36 -14.14 -2.52
N GLU A 186 -38.56 -15.02 -1.53
CA GLU A 186 -39.79 -15.10 -0.73
C GLU A 186 -40.05 -13.84 0.10
N GLN A 187 -39.00 -13.09 0.46
CA GLN A 187 -39.08 -11.80 1.17
C GLN A 187 -39.44 -10.62 0.25
N GLY A 188 -39.73 -10.85 -1.03
CA GLY A 188 -40.29 -9.85 -1.95
C GLY A 188 -39.25 -8.96 -2.64
N ASN A 189 -38.00 -9.42 -2.80
CA ASN A 189 -36.99 -8.66 -3.51
C ASN A 189 -37.23 -8.69 -5.04
N ALA A 190 -37.65 -7.55 -5.61
CA ALA A 190 -38.02 -7.41 -7.02
C ALA A 190 -36.89 -7.74 -8.02
N HIS A 191 -35.64 -7.85 -7.58
CA HIS A 191 -34.49 -8.17 -8.42
C HIS A 191 -34.10 -9.65 -8.45
N ILE A 192 -34.76 -10.52 -7.67
CA ILE A 192 -34.46 -11.95 -7.59
C ILE A 192 -35.69 -12.71 -8.09
N THR A 193 -35.65 -13.13 -9.35
CA THR A 193 -36.66 -13.98 -9.99
C THR A 193 -36.28 -15.45 -9.85
N GLN A 194 -37.22 -16.36 -10.08
CA GLN A 194 -36.95 -17.80 -10.11
C GLN A 194 -35.85 -18.14 -11.12
N GLU A 195 -35.88 -17.51 -12.30
CA GLU A 195 -34.87 -17.67 -13.35
C GLU A 195 -33.46 -17.25 -12.92
N CYS A 196 -33.34 -16.22 -12.06
CA CYS A 196 -32.08 -15.80 -11.47
C CYS A 196 -31.52 -16.84 -10.49
N VAL A 197 -32.39 -17.47 -9.69
CA VAL A 197 -31.99 -18.52 -8.74
C VAL A 197 -31.49 -19.75 -9.50
N ASP A 198 -32.19 -20.16 -10.55
CA ASP A 198 -31.83 -21.33 -11.35
C ASP A 198 -30.50 -21.11 -12.10
N ALA A 199 -30.29 -19.92 -12.68
CA ALA A 199 -29.03 -19.56 -13.34
C ALA A 199 -27.85 -19.47 -12.34
N PHE A 200 -28.10 -19.01 -11.11
CA PHE A 200 -27.10 -18.99 -10.06
C PHE A 200 -26.70 -20.42 -9.64
N GLU A 201 -27.68 -21.30 -9.45
CA GLU A 201 -27.49 -22.70 -9.05
C GLU A 201 -26.61 -23.45 -10.05
N GLN A 202 -26.99 -23.41 -11.34
CA GLN A 202 -26.23 -24.08 -12.41
C GLN A 202 -24.78 -23.61 -12.49
N CYS A 203 -24.56 -22.30 -12.48
CA CYS A 203 -23.22 -21.75 -12.61
C CYS A 203 -22.36 -21.92 -11.35
N CYS A 204 -22.98 -22.12 -10.18
CA CYS A 204 -22.28 -22.40 -8.93
C CYS A 204 -21.78 -23.85 -8.88
N MET A 205 -22.63 -24.83 -9.23
CA MET A 205 -22.29 -26.25 -9.18
C MET A 205 -21.10 -26.59 -10.10
N VAL A 206 -21.08 -26.01 -11.31
CA VAL A 206 -19.95 -26.17 -12.25
C VAL A 206 -18.65 -25.58 -11.70
N ALA A 207 -18.72 -24.49 -10.93
CA ALA A 207 -17.54 -23.88 -10.32
C ALA A 207 -16.98 -24.70 -9.14
N GLU A 208 -17.84 -25.41 -8.38
CA GLU A 208 -17.42 -26.32 -7.32
C GLU A 208 -16.72 -27.56 -7.88
N GLU A 209 -17.23 -28.15 -8.98
CA GLU A 209 -16.62 -29.34 -9.61
C GLU A 209 -15.19 -29.08 -10.12
N VAL A 210 -14.94 -27.90 -10.70
CA VAL A 210 -13.60 -27.51 -11.18
C VAL A 210 -12.61 -27.23 -10.03
N ALA A 211 -13.10 -26.88 -8.84
CA ALA A 211 -12.26 -26.59 -7.68
C ALA A 211 -11.79 -27.86 -6.95
N THR A 212 -12.56 -28.95 -7.03
CA THR A 212 -12.24 -30.24 -6.37
C THR A 212 -11.09 -31.02 -7.03
N GLU A 213 -10.66 -30.67 -8.24
CA GLU A 213 -9.56 -31.37 -8.94
C GLU A 213 -8.14 -30.88 -8.58
N ARG A 214 -7.98 -29.93 -7.64
CA ARG A 214 -6.69 -29.24 -7.42
C ARG A 214 -6.07 -29.31 -6.02
N SER A 215 -6.47 -30.23 -5.14
CA SER A 215 -5.88 -30.29 -3.79
C SER A 215 -5.57 -31.71 -3.34
N SER A 216 -4.29 -32.09 -3.39
CA SER A 216 -3.73 -33.24 -2.67
C SER A 216 -2.21 -33.11 -2.54
N PHE A 217 -1.69 -32.65 -1.40
CA PHE A 217 -0.33 -32.95 -0.97
C PHE A 217 -0.28 -33.18 0.54
N ALA A 218 0.41 -34.25 0.93
CA ALA A 218 0.60 -34.73 2.30
C ALA A 218 2.12 -34.75 2.64
N PRO A 219 2.50 -34.89 3.93
CA PRO A 219 3.63 -34.20 4.54
C PRO A 219 4.95 -35.00 4.61
N ALA A 220 6.02 -34.29 4.99
CA ALA A 220 7.40 -34.76 5.15
C ALA A 220 7.72 -35.24 6.58
N GLN A 221 8.79 -36.05 6.71
CA GLN A 221 9.27 -36.65 7.96
C GLN A 221 10.79 -36.43 8.14
N GLU A 222 11.22 -36.35 9.41
CA GLU A 222 12.53 -35.94 9.97
C GLU A 222 13.62 -37.05 9.97
N LEU A 223 14.92 -36.67 10.02
CA LEU A 223 15.94 -37.14 10.99
C LEU A 223 17.37 -36.51 10.85
N THR A 224 17.85 -35.93 11.97
CA THR A 224 19.18 -35.90 12.68
C THR A 224 20.61 -35.72 12.06
N ASP A 225 21.37 -34.84 12.76
CA ASP A 225 22.83 -34.82 13.17
C ASP A 225 23.98 -34.76 12.14
N GLU A 226 25.12 -34.08 12.34
CA GLU A 226 25.68 -33.05 13.25
C GLU A 226 26.71 -32.25 12.42
N LEU A 227 26.73 -30.91 12.48
CA LEU A 227 27.86 -30.11 11.95
C LEU A 227 28.14 -28.90 12.86
N ALA A 228 29.38 -28.76 13.30
CA ALA A 228 29.87 -27.68 14.16
C ALA A 228 30.11 -26.38 13.36
N LEU A 229 29.79 -25.23 13.96
CA LEU A 229 29.91 -23.90 13.35
C LEU A 229 31.19 -23.22 13.82
N HIS A 230 32.01 -22.76 12.88
CA HIS A 230 33.08 -21.78 13.14
C HIS A 230 32.59 -20.36 12.85
N GLU A 231 32.81 -19.43 13.77
CA GLU A 231 32.30 -18.04 13.72
C GLU A 231 33.09 -17.16 12.72
N GLU A 232 32.66 -17.13 11.46
CA GLU A 232 32.91 -15.97 10.58
C GLU A 232 31.72 -15.00 10.63
N ARG A 233 32.01 -13.70 10.65
CA ARG A 233 31.03 -12.61 10.75
C ARG A 233 30.32 -12.44 9.40
N VAL A 234 29.01 -12.73 9.38
CA VAL A 234 28.11 -12.50 8.26
C VAL A 234 27.38 -11.17 8.49
N GLU A 235 27.10 -10.42 7.43
CA GLU A 235 26.36 -9.17 7.51
C GLU A 235 24.87 -9.44 7.84
N ILE A 236 24.32 -8.68 8.79
CA ILE A 236 22.98 -8.91 9.35
C ILE A 236 21.95 -8.13 8.55
N ARG A 237 20.92 -8.81 8.04
CA ARG A 237 19.79 -8.20 7.33
C ARG A 237 18.70 -7.78 8.32
N GLU A 238 18.50 -6.47 8.46
CA GLU A 238 17.51 -5.89 9.40
C GLU A 238 16.63 -4.77 8.79
N ASP A 239 17.00 -4.18 7.66
CA ASP A 239 16.21 -3.14 6.98
C ASP A 239 15.31 -3.74 5.89
N PHE A 240 14.05 -4.03 6.24
CA PHE A 240 13.03 -4.57 5.34
C PHE A 240 11.95 -3.54 5.01
N ARG A 241 12.33 -2.27 4.79
CA ARG A 241 11.38 -1.21 4.43
C ARG A 241 10.88 -1.38 3.00
N ASP A 242 9.57 -1.25 2.83
CA ASP A 242 8.89 -1.29 1.54
C ASP A 242 9.25 -0.16 0.56
N THR A 243 9.73 0.97 1.08
CA THR A 243 10.14 2.15 0.31
C THR A 243 11.47 2.64 0.84
N TRP A 244 12.42 2.87 -0.06
CA TRP A 244 13.81 3.12 0.32
C TRP A 244 14.39 4.40 -0.29
N LEU A 245 13.83 4.85 -1.40
CA LEU A 245 14.27 6.07 -2.08
C LEU A 245 13.08 7.03 -2.20
N PHE A 246 13.25 8.25 -1.67
CA PHE A 246 12.29 9.34 -1.83
C PHE A 246 13.03 10.67 -1.77
N MET A 247 13.38 11.23 -2.94
CA MET A 247 14.20 12.44 -3.01
C MET A 247 14.11 13.13 -4.36
N ASN A 248 14.72 14.32 -4.44
CA ASN A 248 14.72 15.16 -5.63
C ASN A 248 16.18 15.42 -6.02
N VAL A 249 16.48 15.30 -7.31
CA VAL A 249 17.80 15.53 -7.88
C VAL A 249 17.73 16.66 -8.89
N LEU A 250 18.64 17.63 -8.80
CA LEU A 250 18.77 18.71 -9.78
C LEU A 250 19.82 18.31 -10.82
N ILE A 251 19.44 18.34 -12.10
CA ILE A 251 20.39 18.09 -13.19
C ILE A 251 21.31 19.31 -13.34
N GLY A 252 22.61 19.09 -13.18
CA GLY A 252 23.65 20.12 -13.27
C GLY A 252 23.92 20.60 -14.69
N GLN A 253 24.88 21.52 -14.84
CA GLN A 253 25.27 22.07 -16.15
C GLN A 253 25.86 21.02 -17.10
N GLU A 254 26.44 19.94 -16.55
CA GLU A 254 26.98 18.82 -17.32
C GLU A 254 25.88 17.93 -17.93
N GLY A 255 24.61 18.17 -17.61
CA GLY A 255 23.48 17.39 -18.12
C GLY A 255 23.30 16.04 -17.42
N THR A 256 24.10 15.75 -16.40
CA THR A 256 24.05 14.52 -15.60
C THR A 256 23.98 14.84 -14.12
N ALA A 257 23.40 13.92 -13.35
CA ALA A 257 23.43 13.90 -11.90
C ALA A 257 23.53 12.45 -11.42
N GLU A 258 24.51 12.18 -10.56
CA GLU A 258 24.70 10.87 -9.96
C GLU A 258 24.19 10.85 -8.53
N PHE A 259 23.57 9.73 -8.14
CA PHE A 259 23.11 9.50 -6.79
C PHE A 259 23.52 8.12 -6.31
N ARG A 260 24.11 8.04 -5.12
CA ARG A 260 24.52 6.79 -4.48
C ARG A 260 23.55 6.43 -3.37
N ALA A 261 23.06 5.21 -3.40
CA ALA A 261 21.99 4.73 -2.54
C ALA A 261 22.28 3.29 -2.13
N SER A 262 22.13 2.96 -0.85
CA SER A 262 22.22 1.57 -0.40
C SER A 262 20.84 0.91 -0.49
N LEU A 263 20.79 -0.26 -1.13
CA LEU A 263 19.56 -1.04 -1.20
C LEU A 263 19.16 -1.51 0.22
N PRO A 264 17.87 -1.68 0.51
CA PRO A 264 17.46 -2.37 1.73
C PRO A 264 17.89 -3.84 1.72
N ALA A 265 17.68 -4.51 2.85
CA ALA A 265 18.09 -5.88 3.08
C ALA A 265 17.11 -6.92 2.47
N SER A 266 16.00 -6.47 1.86
CA SER A 266 15.05 -7.35 1.18
C SER A 266 15.64 -7.94 -0.11
N ILE A 267 15.37 -9.23 -0.33
CA ILE A 267 15.68 -9.94 -1.56
C ILE A 267 14.44 -9.84 -2.45
N THR A 268 14.41 -8.79 -3.25
CA THR A 268 13.23 -8.36 -3.99
C THR A 268 13.62 -7.63 -5.27
N THR A 269 12.62 -7.29 -6.08
CA THR A 269 12.78 -6.36 -7.19
C THR A 269 12.35 -4.98 -6.74
N TRP A 270 13.30 -4.06 -6.70
CA TRP A 270 13.04 -2.65 -6.45
C TRP A 270 12.66 -1.96 -7.75
N GLU A 271 11.52 -1.30 -7.76
CA GLU A 271 11.09 -0.45 -8.87
C GLU A 271 11.38 1.02 -8.52
N VAL A 272 12.26 1.65 -9.30
CA VAL A 272 12.59 3.07 -9.17
C VAL A 272 11.83 3.87 -10.22
N SER A 273 10.76 4.53 -9.78
CA SER A 273 9.99 5.47 -10.57
C SER A 273 10.61 6.86 -10.53
N ALA A 274 10.55 7.58 -11.65
CA ALA A 274 11.07 8.94 -11.75
C ALA A 274 10.13 9.88 -12.52
N VAL A 275 9.98 11.09 -11.99
CA VAL A 275 9.19 12.16 -12.60
C VAL A 275 10.01 13.45 -12.58
N SER A 276 10.16 14.10 -13.74
CA SER A 276 10.88 15.35 -13.86
C SER A 276 9.95 16.54 -13.99
N VAL A 277 10.43 17.70 -13.54
CA VAL A 277 9.83 19.02 -13.77
C VAL A 277 10.90 19.93 -14.33
N SER A 278 10.70 20.36 -15.57
CA SER A 278 11.59 21.28 -16.28
C SER A 278 10.93 22.66 -16.41
N PRO A 279 11.64 23.77 -16.14
CA PRO A 279 11.09 25.12 -16.24
C PRO A 279 10.48 25.46 -17.61
N ARG A 280 11.04 24.90 -18.69
CA ARG A 280 10.57 25.12 -20.08
C ARG A 280 9.88 23.90 -20.67
N GLY A 281 10.12 22.72 -20.10
CA GLY A 281 9.63 21.46 -20.65
C GLY A 281 8.36 20.93 -19.99
N GLY A 282 7.94 21.48 -18.85
CA GLY A 282 6.82 20.97 -18.06
C GLY A 282 7.20 19.69 -17.31
N VAL A 283 6.22 18.83 -17.08
CA VAL A 283 6.40 17.57 -16.35
C VAL A 283 6.59 16.41 -17.31
N CYS A 284 7.52 15.50 -17.01
CA CYS A 284 7.73 14.26 -17.76
C CYS A 284 7.87 13.08 -16.80
N ALA A 285 7.41 11.90 -17.23
CA ALA A 285 7.62 10.65 -16.52
C ALA A 285 8.19 9.61 -17.49
N VAL A 286 9.13 8.81 -16.96
CA VAL A 286 9.80 7.74 -17.70
C VAL A 286 9.31 6.39 -17.23
N ALA A 287 9.63 5.34 -17.99
CA ALA A 287 9.42 3.97 -17.52
C ALA A 287 10.23 3.73 -16.24
N PRO A 288 9.69 3.01 -15.25
CA PRO A 288 10.43 2.68 -14.04
C PRO A 288 11.68 1.85 -14.33
N LEU A 289 12.72 2.06 -13.51
CA LEU A 289 13.94 1.26 -13.53
C LEU A 289 13.82 0.11 -12.52
N GLU A 290 13.95 -1.13 -12.97
CA GLU A 290 13.94 -2.30 -12.10
C GLU A 290 15.36 -2.67 -11.63
N ILE A 291 15.51 -2.92 -10.33
CA ILE A 291 16.76 -3.35 -9.69
C ILE A 291 16.47 -4.62 -8.89
N VAL A 292 16.97 -5.76 -9.38
CA VAL A 292 16.75 -7.08 -8.75
C VAL A 292 17.84 -7.34 -7.73
N ALA A 293 17.53 -7.23 -6.43
CA ALA A 293 18.41 -7.58 -5.33
C ALA A 293 18.32 -9.08 -5.04
N THR A 294 19.44 -9.82 -5.13
CA THR A 294 19.42 -11.28 -5.00
C THR A 294 20.60 -11.85 -4.23
N LYS A 295 20.39 -12.99 -3.58
CA LYS A 295 21.44 -13.85 -3.01
C LYS A 295 21.17 -15.29 -3.43
N LYS A 296 22.23 -16.07 -3.64
CA LYS A 296 22.11 -17.50 -4.00
C LYS A 296 21.59 -18.36 -2.85
N PHE A 297 21.93 -17.99 -1.62
CA PHE A 297 21.50 -18.64 -0.40
C PHE A 297 21.05 -17.59 0.61
N PHE A 298 19.82 -17.71 1.11
CA PHE A 298 19.25 -16.76 2.04
C PHE A 298 18.13 -17.37 2.89
N ILE A 299 17.83 -16.72 4.01
CA ILE A 299 16.74 -17.08 4.91
C ILE A 299 15.63 -16.02 4.89
N GLU A 300 14.38 -16.45 4.88
CA GLU A 300 13.20 -15.60 5.02
C GLU A 300 12.51 -15.95 6.33
N VAL A 301 12.38 -14.96 7.23
CA VAL A 301 11.76 -15.15 8.54
C VAL A 301 10.38 -14.52 8.50
N ASN A 302 9.35 -15.37 8.52
CA ASN A 302 7.97 -14.94 8.41
C ASN A 302 7.39 -14.71 9.80
N VAL A 303 7.30 -13.44 10.21
CA VAL A 303 6.65 -13.05 11.46
C VAL A 303 5.22 -12.57 11.19
N PRO A 304 4.23 -12.92 12.04
CA PRO A 304 2.90 -12.36 11.95
C PRO A 304 2.92 -10.84 12.22
N TYR A 305 1.93 -10.13 11.69
CA TYR A 305 1.82 -8.67 11.85
C TYR A 305 1.83 -8.21 13.32
N SER A 306 1.17 -8.95 14.21
CA SER A 306 1.23 -8.74 15.64
C SER A 306 0.82 -9.99 16.41
N VAL A 307 1.32 -10.13 17.63
CA VAL A 307 1.01 -11.25 18.55
C VAL A 307 0.64 -10.74 19.93
N VAL A 308 -0.06 -11.55 20.72
CA VAL A 308 -0.41 -11.17 22.08
C VAL A 308 0.67 -11.63 23.06
N LYS A 309 0.96 -10.81 24.06
CA LYS A 309 1.88 -11.20 25.14
C LYS A 309 1.45 -12.54 25.78
N ASN A 310 2.43 -13.40 26.07
CA ASN A 310 2.30 -14.75 26.63
C ASN A 310 1.60 -15.79 25.72
N GLU A 311 1.38 -15.47 24.45
CA GLU A 311 0.89 -16.42 23.45
C GLU A 311 2.05 -17.26 22.90
N GLN A 312 1.85 -18.57 22.78
CA GLN A 312 2.82 -19.43 22.10
C GLN A 312 2.55 -19.40 20.60
N ILE A 313 3.57 -19.02 19.83
CA ILE A 313 3.50 -18.92 18.37
C ILE A 313 4.65 -19.71 17.74
N GLU A 314 4.49 -20.07 16.48
CA GLU A 314 5.53 -20.68 15.67
C GLU A 314 6.04 -19.67 14.65
N ILE A 315 7.35 -19.44 14.63
CA ILE A 315 8.01 -18.60 13.63
C ILE A 315 8.63 -19.48 12.55
N PRO A 316 8.03 -19.55 11.35
CA PRO A 316 8.63 -20.25 10.22
C PRO A 316 9.78 -19.42 9.62
N ALA A 317 10.93 -20.06 9.46
CA ALA A 317 12.11 -19.53 8.82
C ALA A 317 12.47 -20.41 7.61
N THR A 318 12.21 -19.91 6.41
CA THR A 318 12.44 -20.64 5.16
C THR A 318 13.81 -20.29 4.60
N VAL A 319 14.65 -21.29 4.40
CA VAL A 319 15.95 -21.14 3.74
C VAL A 319 15.81 -21.56 2.29
N TYR A 320 16.25 -20.69 1.38
CA TYR A 320 16.20 -20.93 -0.06
C TYR A 320 17.60 -21.18 -0.63
N ASN A 321 17.66 -22.07 -1.61
CA ASN A 321 18.87 -22.38 -2.37
C ASN A 321 18.61 -22.13 -3.87
N TYR A 322 19.08 -21.01 -4.39
CA TYR A 322 19.10 -20.69 -5.82
C TYR A 322 20.39 -21.15 -6.51
N GLY A 323 21.23 -21.91 -5.83
CA GLY A 323 22.36 -22.62 -6.42
C GLY A 323 21.93 -23.81 -7.29
N THR A 324 22.88 -24.37 -8.02
CA THR A 324 22.66 -25.51 -8.93
C THR A 324 22.83 -26.87 -8.26
N ARG A 325 23.30 -26.91 -7.01
CA ARG A 325 23.55 -28.14 -6.24
C ARG A 325 22.75 -28.12 -4.94
N PRO A 326 22.32 -29.28 -4.43
CA PRO A 326 21.72 -29.35 -3.10
C PRO A 326 22.71 -28.90 -2.03
N VAL A 327 22.21 -28.23 -0.99
CA VAL A 327 23.02 -27.77 0.14
C VAL A 327 22.39 -28.21 1.45
N GLN A 328 23.23 -28.55 2.42
CA GLN A 328 22.77 -28.82 3.78
C GLN A 328 22.92 -27.54 4.60
N ALA A 329 21.82 -27.00 5.11
CA ALA A 329 21.78 -25.76 5.85
C ALA A 329 21.52 -26.01 7.33
N LYS A 330 22.36 -25.44 8.19
CA LYS A 330 22.15 -25.38 9.63
C LYS A 330 21.49 -24.05 9.99
N VAL A 331 20.30 -24.13 10.57
CA VAL A 331 19.47 -22.98 10.96
C VAL A 331 19.38 -22.90 12.48
N ILE A 332 19.65 -21.74 13.06
CA ILE A 332 19.59 -21.48 14.50
C ILE A 332 18.84 -20.19 14.77
N LEU A 333 18.09 -20.16 15.87
CA LEU A 333 17.51 -18.93 16.42
C LEU A 333 18.36 -18.47 17.60
N LEU A 334 18.74 -17.20 17.64
CA LEU A 334 19.40 -16.61 18.79
C LEU A 334 18.37 -16.16 19.82
N GLY A 335 18.60 -16.47 21.09
CA GLY A 335 17.77 -15.98 22.18
C GLY A 335 17.82 -14.46 22.28
N THR A 336 16.66 -13.81 22.36
CA THR A 336 16.52 -12.35 22.48
C THR A 336 15.83 -11.97 23.79
N ASN A 337 15.95 -10.70 24.19
CA ASN A 337 15.33 -10.22 25.43
C ASN A 337 13.80 -10.28 25.34
N ASP A 338 13.16 -10.67 26.44
CA ASP A 338 11.71 -10.80 26.57
C ASP A 338 11.03 -11.75 25.57
N VAL A 339 11.78 -12.67 24.94
CA VAL A 339 11.24 -13.73 24.08
C VAL A 339 11.76 -15.07 24.58
N CYS A 340 10.86 -15.93 25.03
CA CYS A 340 11.21 -17.29 25.42
C CYS A 340 11.19 -18.17 24.17
N SER A 341 12.36 -18.70 23.76
CA SER A 341 12.52 -19.53 22.57
C SER A 341 13.30 -20.83 22.83
N GLY A 342 13.49 -21.19 24.11
CA GLY A 342 14.38 -22.28 24.53
C GLY A 342 15.88 -21.96 24.45
N ALA A 343 16.26 -20.81 23.88
CA ALA A 343 17.63 -20.31 23.85
C ALA A 343 17.89 -19.25 24.94
N LYS A 344 19.10 -19.23 25.51
CA LYS A 344 19.54 -18.14 26.40
C LYS A 344 19.86 -16.89 25.57
N LEU A 345 19.76 -15.71 26.20
CA LEU A 345 20.08 -14.44 25.54
C LEU A 345 21.44 -14.47 24.84
N GLY A 346 21.46 -14.14 23.55
CA GLY A 346 22.65 -14.12 22.70
C GLY A 346 23.28 -15.49 22.42
N LYS A 347 22.64 -16.58 22.86
CA LYS A 347 23.09 -17.96 22.60
C LYS A 347 22.19 -18.63 21.57
N PRO A 348 22.73 -19.57 20.78
CA PRO A 348 21.95 -20.31 19.79
C PRO A 348 20.97 -21.27 20.46
N SER A 349 19.81 -21.45 19.83
CA SER A 349 18.89 -22.56 20.06
C SER A 349 19.49 -23.89 19.63
N ALA A 350 18.75 -24.98 19.85
CA ALA A 350 18.99 -26.22 19.11
C ALA A 350 18.96 -25.90 17.60
N ALA A 351 19.93 -26.45 16.87
CA ALA A 351 20.06 -26.21 15.45
C ALA A 351 19.17 -27.16 14.67
N GLN A 352 18.48 -26.64 13.66
CA GLN A 352 17.72 -27.42 12.70
C GLN A 352 18.56 -27.58 11.43
N ILE A 353 18.85 -28.80 11.04
CA ILE A 353 19.62 -29.12 9.82
C ILE A 353 18.62 -29.47 8.73
N LEU A 354 18.67 -28.75 7.61
CA LEU A 354 17.77 -28.91 6.48
C LEU A 354 18.58 -29.26 5.23
N GLU A 355 18.15 -30.28 4.48
CA GLU A 355 18.67 -30.52 3.13
C GLU A 355 17.79 -29.77 2.12
N ILE A 356 18.41 -28.80 1.42
CA ILE A 356 17.72 -27.87 0.53
C ILE A 356 18.08 -28.20 -0.91
N PRO A 357 17.14 -28.77 -1.70
CA PRO A 357 17.36 -29.03 -3.12
C PRO A 357 17.66 -27.75 -3.91
N PRO A 358 18.34 -27.86 -5.07
CA PRO A 358 18.58 -26.70 -5.93
C PRO A 358 17.27 -26.11 -6.44
N GLY A 359 17.15 -24.79 -6.42
CA GLY A 359 15.95 -24.04 -6.81
C GLY A 359 14.77 -24.14 -5.84
N HIS A 360 14.95 -24.71 -4.66
CA HIS A 360 13.87 -24.94 -3.69
C HIS A 360 14.16 -24.29 -2.33
N GLY A 361 13.13 -24.18 -1.50
CA GLY A 361 13.23 -23.75 -0.10
C GLY A 361 12.80 -24.84 0.88
N ARG A 362 13.34 -24.80 2.10
CA ARG A 362 12.92 -25.63 3.24
C ARG A 362 12.74 -24.76 4.48
N THR A 363 11.75 -25.10 5.30
CA THR A 363 11.35 -24.29 6.45
C THR A 363 11.77 -24.96 7.76
N ALA A 364 12.46 -24.21 8.60
CA ALA A 364 12.67 -24.49 10.02
C ALA A 364 11.60 -23.76 10.84
N ILE A 365 11.00 -24.41 11.84
CA ILE A 365 9.94 -23.81 12.66
C ILE A 365 10.46 -23.62 14.08
N PHE A 366 10.38 -22.39 14.59
CA PHE A 366 10.81 -22.06 15.95
C PHE A 366 9.63 -21.65 16.83
N PRO A 367 9.26 -22.43 17.86
CA PRO A 367 8.25 -22.03 18.82
C PRO A 367 8.81 -20.93 19.74
N VAL A 368 8.08 -19.82 19.87
CA VAL A 368 8.47 -18.69 20.74
C VAL A 368 7.28 -18.18 21.55
N VAL A 369 7.57 -17.60 22.72
CA VAL A 369 6.58 -16.96 23.60
C VAL A 369 7.08 -15.57 23.99
N PRO A 370 6.40 -14.47 23.58
CA PRO A 370 6.81 -13.12 23.95
C PRO A 370 6.34 -12.79 25.38
N LEU A 371 7.26 -12.32 26.22
CA LEU A 371 7.04 -12.08 27.66
C LEU A 371 6.74 -10.62 28.00
N ALA A 372 7.06 -9.70 27.10
CA ALA A 372 6.80 -8.27 27.27
C ALA A 372 6.20 -7.65 26.00
N THR A 373 5.40 -6.61 26.18
CA THR A 373 4.76 -5.86 25.09
C THR A 373 5.76 -4.94 24.38
N GLY A 374 5.38 -4.45 23.20
CA GLY A 374 6.20 -3.60 22.34
C GLY A 374 6.89 -4.38 21.23
N THR A 375 7.79 -3.73 20.52
CA THR A 375 8.59 -4.35 19.46
C THR A 375 9.66 -5.24 20.07
N LYS A 376 9.67 -6.51 19.69
CA LYS A 376 10.68 -7.51 20.05
C LYS A 376 11.42 -7.96 18.80
N GLU A 377 12.60 -8.53 18.98
CA GLU A 377 13.44 -8.97 17.86
C GLU A 377 13.45 -10.49 17.77
N ILE A 378 13.32 -11.01 16.56
CA ILE A 378 13.57 -12.40 16.22
C ILE A 378 14.82 -12.43 15.35
N HIS A 379 15.82 -13.19 15.78
CA HIS A 379 17.12 -13.25 15.13
C HIS A 379 17.43 -14.71 14.75
N VAL A 380 17.52 -14.97 13.45
CA VAL A 380 17.78 -16.31 12.90
C VAL A 380 19.03 -16.27 12.01
N LYS A 381 19.87 -17.30 12.13
CA LYS A 381 21.05 -17.51 11.29
C LYS A 381 20.92 -18.82 10.53
N ALA A 382 21.27 -18.82 9.26
CA ALA A 382 21.44 -20.01 8.45
C ALA A 382 22.86 -20.08 7.88
N ARG A 383 23.46 -21.27 7.88
CA ARG A 383 24.73 -21.52 7.21
C ARG A 383 24.67 -22.83 6.44
N ALA A 384 25.03 -22.77 5.17
CA ALA A 384 25.15 -23.92 4.30
C ALA A 384 26.49 -24.64 4.48
N SER A 385 26.52 -25.94 4.20
CA SER A 385 27.74 -26.75 4.11
C SER A 385 28.68 -26.29 3.00
N SER A 386 28.17 -25.54 2.01
CA SER A 386 28.95 -24.88 0.95
C SER A 386 29.78 -23.69 1.44
N GLY A 387 29.56 -23.22 2.67
CA GLY A 387 30.20 -22.03 3.25
C GLY A 387 29.34 -20.75 3.12
N GLU A 388 28.28 -20.76 2.30
CA GLU A 388 27.34 -19.64 2.22
C GLU A 388 26.56 -19.48 3.54
N ALA A 389 26.26 -18.25 3.93
CA ALA A 389 25.56 -17.97 5.16
C ALA A 389 24.71 -16.70 5.06
N ASP A 390 23.65 -16.65 5.86
CA ASP A 390 22.74 -15.51 5.92
C ASP A 390 22.20 -15.34 7.35
N GLU A 391 22.07 -14.08 7.76
CA GLU A 391 21.68 -13.68 9.11
C GLU A 391 20.59 -12.64 9.01
N VAL A 392 19.44 -12.89 9.65
CA VAL A 392 18.25 -12.05 9.55
C VAL A 392 17.75 -11.70 10.94
N LYS A 393 17.46 -10.41 11.13
CA LYS A 393 16.81 -9.88 12.32
C LYS A 393 15.52 -9.17 11.90
N VAL A 394 14.39 -9.62 12.44
CA VAL A 394 13.07 -9.07 12.13
C VAL A 394 12.34 -8.64 13.39
N ASN A 395 11.48 -7.63 13.25
CA ASN A 395 10.70 -7.06 14.34
C ASN A 395 9.38 -7.82 14.52
N LEU A 396 9.13 -8.30 15.73
CA LEU A 396 7.88 -8.91 16.17
C LEU A 396 7.09 -7.90 17.03
N ASN A 397 5.91 -7.51 16.58
CA ASN A 397 5.05 -6.56 17.31
C ASN A 397 4.19 -7.28 18.37
N VAL A 398 4.47 -7.03 19.65
CA VAL A 398 3.76 -7.68 20.77
C VAL A 398 2.75 -6.72 21.40
N ARG A 399 1.48 -7.07 21.33
CA ARG A 399 0.37 -6.32 21.91
C ARG A 399 0.01 -6.81 23.32
N PRO A 400 -0.47 -5.92 24.20
CA PRO A 400 -1.08 -6.36 25.45
C PRO A 400 -2.35 -7.17 25.17
N PRO A 401 -2.70 -8.12 26.04
CA PRO A 401 -3.99 -8.79 25.97
C PRO A 401 -5.14 -7.80 26.23
N GLY A 402 -6.34 -8.18 25.79
CA GLY A 402 -7.56 -7.39 25.99
C GLY A 402 -7.76 -6.26 24.98
N VAL A 403 -8.69 -5.36 25.31
CA VAL A 403 -9.08 -4.22 24.46
C VAL A 403 -8.74 -2.91 25.18
N GLN A 404 -8.00 -2.02 24.51
CA GLN A 404 -7.65 -0.73 25.09
C GLN A 404 -8.91 0.12 25.34
N ARG A 405 -9.13 0.52 26.59
CA ARG A 405 -10.16 1.51 26.97
C ARG A 405 -9.46 2.79 27.42
N LYS A 406 -9.91 3.92 26.88
CA LYS A 406 -9.41 5.24 27.24
C LYS A 406 -10.51 6.01 27.96
N ARG A 407 -10.18 6.61 29.10
CA ARG A 407 -11.01 7.59 29.81
C ARG A 407 -10.17 8.83 30.00
N SER A 408 -10.71 9.98 29.65
CA SER A 408 -10.04 11.27 29.79
C SER A 408 -11.02 12.29 30.33
N PHE A 409 -10.52 13.20 31.17
CA PHE A 409 -11.25 14.36 31.67
C PHE A 409 -10.31 15.56 31.66
N ALA A 410 -10.89 16.77 31.55
CA ALA A 410 -10.14 18.02 31.55
C ALA A 410 -10.63 18.91 32.70
N VAL A 411 -9.69 19.59 33.37
CA VAL A 411 -10.00 20.51 34.47
C VAL A 411 -9.32 21.85 34.21
N VAL A 412 -10.11 22.93 34.32
CA VAL A 412 -9.60 24.29 34.14
C VAL A 412 -9.03 24.81 35.46
N LEU A 413 -7.75 25.18 35.46
CA LEU A 413 -7.08 25.79 36.60
C LEU A 413 -7.27 27.31 36.59
N GLN A 414 -8.15 27.82 37.45
CA GLN A 414 -8.46 29.23 37.65
C GLN A 414 -8.50 29.58 39.16
N PRO A 415 -7.34 29.67 39.83
CA PRO A 415 -7.25 29.94 41.27
C PRO A 415 -7.89 31.28 41.70
N GLN A 416 -7.93 32.26 40.80
CA GLN A 416 -8.43 33.62 41.07
C GLN A 416 -9.94 33.80 40.85
N ASN A 417 -10.70 32.74 40.55
CA ASN A 417 -12.12 32.87 40.25
C ASN A 417 -12.94 33.20 41.53
N PRO A 418 -13.51 34.41 41.66
CA PRO A 418 -14.16 34.84 42.89
C PRO A 418 -15.48 34.08 43.17
N ARG A 419 -16.11 33.48 42.14
CA ARG A 419 -17.40 32.77 42.28
C ARG A 419 -17.29 31.40 42.95
N LYS A 420 -16.08 30.83 42.97
CA LYS A 420 -15.79 29.48 43.47
C LYS A 420 -15.04 29.47 44.81
N ARG A 421 -14.69 30.64 45.36
CA ARG A 421 -13.93 30.75 46.62
C ARG A 421 -14.66 30.08 47.79
N ASN A 422 -13.91 29.34 48.62
CA ASN A 422 -14.41 28.57 49.77
C ASN A 422 -15.48 27.52 49.41
N LYS A 423 -15.50 27.02 48.17
CA LYS A 423 -16.37 25.91 47.74
C LYS A 423 -15.54 24.67 47.46
N ARG A 424 -16.21 23.52 47.64
CA ARG A 424 -15.70 22.21 47.27
C ARG A 424 -16.66 21.58 46.26
N PHE A 425 -16.12 21.09 45.16
CA PHE A 425 -16.85 20.37 44.13
C PHE A 425 -16.33 18.93 44.10
N THR A 426 -17.25 17.97 44.05
CA THR A 426 -16.92 16.55 43.97
C THR A 426 -17.43 16.03 42.64
N HIS A 427 -16.52 15.60 41.78
CA HIS A 427 -16.81 14.93 40.52
C HIS A 427 -16.54 13.44 40.66
N GLU A 428 -16.94 12.67 39.65
CA GLU A 428 -16.72 11.23 39.62
C GLU A 428 -15.22 10.93 39.68
N GLU A 429 -14.40 11.63 38.89
CA GLU A 429 -12.97 11.38 38.69
C GLU A 429 -12.05 12.21 39.60
N TYR A 430 -12.50 13.34 40.15
CA TYR A 430 -11.66 14.22 40.97
C TYR A 430 -12.47 15.04 41.98
N THR A 431 -11.78 15.63 42.95
CA THR A 431 -12.35 16.65 43.83
C THR A 431 -11.58 17.96 43.70
N GLU A 432 -12.32 19.07 43.65
CA GLU A 432 -11.79 20.42 43.47
C GLU A 432 -12.13 21.26 44.71
N ALA A 433 -11.14 21.87 45.34
CA ALA A 433 -11.33 22.73 46.51
C ALA A 433 -10.65 24.09 46.31
N PHE A 434 -11.37 25.18 46.61
CA PHE A 434 -10.84 26.54 46.53
C PHE A 434 -10.58 27.10 47.93
N GLY A 435 -9.31 27.36 48.24
CA GLY A 435 -8.88 27.92 49.51
C GLY A 435 -9.10 29.44 49.61
N PRO A 436 -9.08 29.99 50.84
CA PRO A 436 -9.26 31.42 51.06
C PRO A 436 -8.13 32.27 50.48
N ASN A 437 -6.94 31.70 50.25
CA ASN A 437 -5.75 32.41 49.76
C ASN A 437 -5.63 32.42 48.23
N GLY A 438 -6.71 32.15 47.49
CA GLY A 438 -6.66 32.05 46.03
C GLY A 438 -5.93 30.79 45.55
N THR A 439 -6.03 29.69 46.30
CA THR A 439 -5.49 28.38 45.93
C THR A 439 -6.59 27.48 45.37
N GLN A 440 -6.27 26.70 44.33
CA GLN A 440 -7.14 25.65 43.80
C GLN A 440 -6.42 24.32 43.97
N LEU A 441 -7.00 23.41 44.75
CA LEU A 441 -6.48 22.07 44.98
C LEU A 441 -7.30 21.08 44.16
N LEU A 442 -6.62 20.33 43.30
CA LEU A 442 -7.20 19.24 42.52
C LEU A 442 -6.70 17.91 43.06
N GLN A 443 -7.61 17.10 43.59
CA GLN A 443 -7.31 15.74 44.02
C GLN A 443 -7.95 14.76 43.03
N ILE A 444 -7.12 14.22 42.14
CA ILE A 444 -7.52 13.21 41.16
C ILE A 444 -7.69 11.88 41.88
N LYS A 445 -8.85 11.24 41.71
CA LYS A 445 -9.08 9.90 42.23
C LYS A 445 -8.38 8.92 41.29
N SER A 446 -7.67 7.94 41.84
CA SER A 446 -7.05 6.90 41.03
C SER A 446 -8.14 6.16 40.26
N PRO A 447 -8.11 6.14 38.92
CA PRO A 447 -8.99 5.25 38.17
C PRO A 447 -8.50 3.83 38.44
N HIS A 448 -9.26 3.06 39.20
CA HIS A 448 -9.07 1.61 39.26
C HIS A 448 -10.22 1.01 38.45
N PRO A 449 -10.03 0.69 37.16
CA PRO A 449 -11.05 -0.01 36.42
C PRO A 449 -11.09 -1.44 36.97
N ASP A 450 -12.22 -1.87 37.53
CA ASP A 450 -12.39 -3.23 38.08
C ASP A 450 -12.11 -4.35 37.05
N PHE A 451 -11.94 -4.00 35.77
CA PHE A 451 -11.69 -4.89 34.64
C PHE A 451 -10.30 -4.70 33.99
N ALA A 452 -9.41 -3.90 34.59
CA ALA A 452 -8.08 -3.69 34.04
C ALA A 452 -7.21 -4.94 34.20
N LEU A 453 -6.46 -5.29 33.15
CA LEU A 453 -5.52 -6.41 33.22
C LEU A 453 -4.29 -5.97 34.03
N PRO A 454 -3.74 -6.82 34.92
CA PRO A 454 -2.59 -6.47 35.74
C PRO A 454 -1.42 -5.95 34.91
N LYS A 455 -0.79 -4.85 35.36
CA LYS A 455 0.37 -4.22 34.71
C LYS A 455 0.11 -3.68 33.29
N THR A 456 -1.15 -3.42 32.92
CA THR A 456 -1.52 -2.76 31.65
C THR A 456 -2.01 -1.31 31.84
N GLU A 457 -2.11 -0.87 33.08
CA GLU A 457 -2.58 0.47 33.44
C GLU A 457 -1.54 1.53 33.09
N HIS A 458 -1.99 2.63 32.48
CA HIS A 458 -1.17 3.79 32.16
C HIS A 458 -2.00 5.04 32.40
N CYS A 459 -1.43 6.01 33.12
CA CYS A 459 -2.06 7.31 33.41
C CYS A 459 -1.09 8.41 33.01
N GLU A 460 -1.58 9.35 32.22
CA GLU A 460 -0.84 10.52 31.75
C GLU A 460 -1.59 11.78 32.21
N ILE A 461 -0.85 12.74 32.77
CA ILE A 461 -1.40 14.02 33.24
C ILE A 461 -0.63 15.12 32.54
N ASP A 462 -1.32 15.88 31.70
CA ASP A 462 -0.78 17.05 31.02
C ASP A 462 -1.33 18.32 31.68
N ILE A 463 -0.43 19.24 32.05
CA ILE A 463 -0.78 20.56 32.57
C ILE A 463 -0.26 21.60 31.59
N VAL A 464 -1.16 22.43 31.08
CA VAL A 464 -0.83 23.43 30.06
C VAL A 464 -1.24 24.82 30.55
N GLY A 465 -0.38 25.82 30.29
CA GLY A 465 -0.54 27.19 30.80
C GLY A 465 -1.68 27.99 30.17
N ASP A 466 -2.14 27.60 28.97
CA ASP A 466 -3.29 28.18 28.30
C ASP A 466 -4.03 27.12 27.45
N GLY A 467 -5.27 27.43 27.05
CA GLY A 467 -6.11 26.50 26.30
C GLY A 467 -5.67 26.26 24.85
N VAL A 468 -4.82 27.13 24.28
CA VAL A 468 -4.37 27.06 22.88
C VAL A 468 -3.14 26.16 22.76
N THR A 469 -2.24 26.25 23.72
CA THR A 469 -1.00 25.48 23.82
C THR A 469 -1.29 23.99 23.97
N ALA A 470 -2.40 23.60 24.59
CA ALA A 470 -2.78 22.18 24.70
C ALA A 470 -3.11 21.58 23.32
N ILE A 471 -3.77 22.36 22.46
CA ILE A 471 -4.06 21.97 21.08
C ILE A 471 -2.76 21.93 20.28
N LEU A 472 -1.90 22.94 20.40
CA LEU A 472 -0.62 22.99 19.70
C LEU A 472 0.32 21.84 20.12
N GLU A 473 0.43 21.54 21.42
CA GLU A 473 1.23 20.42 21.92
C GLU A 473 0.69 19.08 21.45
N SER A 474 -0.63 18.89 21.39
CA SER A 474 -1.21 17.65 20.87
C SER A 474 -0.83 17.39 19.41
N VAL A 475 -0.79 18.46 18.60
CA VAL A 475 -0.36 18.43 17.19
C VAL A 475 1.15 18.17 17.07
N ILE A 476 1.96 18.75 17.96
CA ILE A 476 3.42 18.58 17.96
C ILE A 476 3.84 17.20 18.47
N LYS A 477 3.20 16.67 19.53
CA LYS A 477 3.54 15.39 20.17
C LYS A 477 3.01 14.16 19.41
N ASN A 478 1.91 14.28 18.67
CA ASN A 478 1.30 13.17 17.92
C ASN A 478 0.93 13.55 16.47
N PRO A 479 1.90 13.86 15.60
CA PRO A 479 1.64 14.36 14.25
C PRO A 479 0.98 13.32 13.30
N THR A 480 0.93 12.04 13.68
CA THR A 480 0.51 10.92 12.81
C THR A 480 -0.88 10.34 13.11
N LYS A 481 -1.63 10.84 14.09
CA LYS A 481 -3.02 10.42 14.31
C LYS A 481 -3.97 11.35 13.54
N PRO A 482 -4.65 10.89 12.47
CA PRO A 482 -5.77 11.63 11.93
C PRO A 482 -6.91 11.67 12.97
N TRP A 483 -7.60 12.82 13.02
CA TRP A 483 -8.72 13.12 13.93
C TRP A 483 -9.87 12.12 13.83
#